data_AF-A0AAV8FQM1-F1
#
_entry.id   AF-A0AAV8FQM1-F1
#
_cell.length_a   1.000
_cell.length_b   1.000
_cell.length_c   1.000
_cell.angle_alpha   90.00
_cell.angle_beta   90.00
_cell.angle_gamma   90.00
#
_symmetry.space_group_name_H-M   'P 1'
#
loop_
_entity.id
_entity.type
_entity.pdbx_description
1 polymer ?
#
loop_
_entity_poly.entity_id
_entity_poly.type
_entity_poly.pdbx_seq_one_letter_code
_entity_poly.pdbx_strand_id
1 'polypeptide(L)'
;MIDWLDPNREFISHRLYRDTCTRSSGGHHHKDLTVTGRRLDRSVVIDDHPELYGKHRQNVIPVSSLHGDPRDVETLLKVQSFFELERSFKDMRYQSRKVWRYLNSLLFSPPRCLLPLSDQKTLFLDLDHTLIVSLEEPPTEKFAAGDQIMLRFMEETLYVIKRPGVEQLLRSAIASNYEIVIFTAGTKLYASPVIDWLDPNREFISHRLYRDACTITIDGKCLKDLSVTGRRLDRSVVIDDSPTVYGKHRENVIPVSPFHGDPGDVELLNILWFFEFEKQFKDLRLAVKNY
;
A
#
# COMPACT_ATOMS: atom_id res chain seq x y z
N MET A 1 -11.74 12.27 21.68
CA MET A 1 -11.10 11.37 20.69
C MET A 1 -9.58 11.34 20.86
N ILE A 2 -8.91 12.49 21.05
CA ILE A 2 -7.45 12.57 21.29
C ILE A 2 -7.04 11.99 22.67
N ASP A 3 -7.92 12.02 23.68
CA ASP A 3 -7.62 11.49 25.03
C ASP A 3 -7.48 9.95 25.11
N TRP A 4 -7.86 9.20 24.07
CA TRP A 4 -7.72 7.73 24.02
C TRP A 4 -6.34 7.27 23.53
N LEU A 5 -5.50 8.17 23.03
CA LEU A 5 -4.21 7.87 22.38
C LEU A 5 -3.01 8.01 23.31
N ASP A 6 -3.20 8.24 24.61
CA ASP A 6 -2.11 8.59 25.54
C ASP A 6 -2.05 7.69 26.79
N PRO A 7 -1.47 6.48 26.68
CA PRO A 7 -1.22 5.64 27.85
C PRO A 7 -0.01 6.10 28.69
N ASN A 8 0.89 6.94 28.15
CA ASN A 8 2.20 7.26 28.77
C ASN A 8 2.47 8.76 29.03
N ARG A 9 1.49 9.64 28.81
CA ARG A 9 1.60 11.12 28.91
C ARG A 9 2.53 11.78 27.90
N GLU A 10 2.80 11.17 26.76
CA GLU A 10 3.75 11.72 25.76
C GLU A 10 3.08 12.64 24.73
N PHE A 11 1.74 12.63 24.63
CA PHE A 11 0.99 13.48 23.71
C PHE A 11 0.24 14.63 24.42
N ILE A 12 0.08 15.76 23.72
CA ILE A 12 -0.69 16.92 24.21
C ILE A 12 -2.15 16.70 23.80
N SER A 13 -2.96 16.20 24.75
CA SER A 13 -4.38 15.94 24.51
C SER A 13 -5.23 17.22 24.56
N HIS A 14 -6.50 17.12 24.12
CA HIS A 14 -7.49 18.19 24.04
C HIS A 14 -7.70 18.95 25.39
N ARG A 15 -7.23 18.38 26.51
CA ARG A 15 -7.24 19.04 27.82
C ARG A 15 -6.29 20.25 27.92
N LEU A 16 -5.29 20.36 27.05
CA LEU A 16 -4.36 21.50 26.94
C LEU A 16 -4.88 22.66 26.07
N TYR A 17 -6.10 22.53 25.53
CA TYR A 17 -6.72 23.50 24.61
C TYR A 17 -7.16 24.81 25.29
N ARG A 18 -7.54 24.77 26.58
CA ARG A 18 -7.99 25.97 27.31
C ARG A 18 -6.84 26.80 27.88
N ASP A 19 -5.78 26.13 28.32
CA ASP A 19 -4.68 26.78 29.06
C ASP A 19 -3.59 27.34 28.15
N THR A 20 -3.59 26.99 26.85
CA THR A 20 -2.65 27.50 25.85
C THR A 20 -3.11 28.77 25.15
N CYS A 21 -4.39 29.13 25.30
CA CYS A 21 -4.99 30.33 24.71
C CYS A 21 -4.57 31.58 25.48
N THR A 22 -3.62 32.34 24.92
CA THR A 22 -3.26 33.66 25.42
C THR A 22 -3.96 34.73 24.58
N ARG A 23 -4.54 35.73 25.25
CA ARG A 23 -5.23 36.84 24.60
C ARG A 23 -4.19 37.91 24.22
N SER A 24 -4.01 38.17 22.93
CA SER A 24 -3.13 39.26 22.48
C SER A 24 -3.77 40.62 22.77
N SER A 25 -2.93 41.66 22.85
CA SER A 25 -3.31 43.06 23.08
C SER A 25 -4.27 43.63 22.02
N GLY A 26 -4.45 42.94 20.88
CA GLY A 26 -5.39 43.29 19.81
C GLY A 26 -6.70 42.48 19.80
N GLY A 27 -6.97 41.64 20.80
CA GLY A 27 -8.21 40.86 20.89
C GLY A 27 -8.22 39.53 20.11
N HIS A 28 -7.14 39.20 19.41
CA HIS A 28 -6.97 37.89 18.76
C HIS A 28 -6.40 36.85 19.72
N HIS A 29 -6.92 35.62 19.66
CA HIS A 29 -6.44 34.49 20.46
C HIS A 29 -5.26 33.82 19.77
N HIS A 30 -4.16 33.61 20.50
CA HIS A 30 -3.02 32.83 20.02
C HIS A 30 -2.72 31.68 20.99
N LYS A 31 -2.29 30.55 20.44
CA LYS A 31 -1.93 29.35 21.19
C LYS A 31 -0.42 29.30 21.39
N ASP A 32 0.04 29.47 22.62
CA ASP A 32 1.46 29.37 22.97
C ASP A 32 1.75 28.01 23.62
N LEU A 33 2.53 27.16 22.95
CA LEU A 33 2.86 25.83 23.47
C LEU A 33 3.91 25.85 24.59
N THR A 34 4.62 26.97 24.83
CA THR A 34 5.59 27.03 25.94
C THR A 34 4.91 26.96 27.30
N VAL A 35 3.66 27.40 27.41
CA VAL A 35 2.88 27.39 28.67
C VAL A 35 2.50 25.99 29.11
N THR A 36 2.62 25.00 28.22
CA THR A 36 2.37 23.59 28.54
C THR A 36 3.46 22.96 29.41
N GLY A 37 4.63 23.62 29.54
CA GLY A 37 5.80 23.08 30.23
C GLY A 37 6.44 21.89 29.51
N ARG A 38 5.96 21.52 28.32
CA ARG A 38 6.48 20.38 27.56
C ARG A 38 7.63 20.79 26.64
N ARG A 39 8.52 19.83 26.42
CA ARG A 39 9.63 19.94 25.46
C ARG A 39 9.08 20.03 24.04
N LEU A 40 9.21 21.20 23.41
CA LEU A 40 8.71 21.45 22.06
C LEU A 40 9.40 20.60 20.98
N ASP A 41 10.65 20.17 21.22
CA ASP A 41 11.34 19.20 20.38
C ASP A 41 10.78 17.78 20.51
N ARG A 42 9.89 17.54 21.48
CA ARG A 42 9.21 16.27 21.73
C ARG A 42 7.69 16.42 21.77
N SER A 43 7.13 17.46 21.15
CA SER A 43 5.69 17.71 21.20
C SER A 43 5.15 18.07 19.82
N VAL A 44 4.03 17.44 19.48
CA VAL A 44 3.25 17.72 18.27
C VAL A 44 1.79 17.87 18.68
N VAL A 45 1.09 18.75 17.97
CA VAL A 45 -0.31 19.09 18.20
C VAL A 45 -1.08 18.87 16.91
N ILE A 46 -2.29 18.32 17.00
CA ILE A 46 -3.18 18.13 15.87
C ILE A 46 -4.35 19.10 16.05
N ASP A 47 -4.55 20.02 15.12
CA ASP A 47 -5.54 21.09 15.26
C ASP A 47 -6.05 21.56 13.89
N ASP A 48 -7.32 21.95 13.82
CA ASP A 48 -7.97 22.46 12.62
C ASP A 48 -7.75 23.98 12.40
N HIS A 49 -7.10 24.65 13.35
CA HIS A 49 -6.76 26.08 13.30
C HIS A 49 -5.24 26.29 13.53
N PRO A 50 -4.38 25.76 12.64
CA PRO A 50 -2.91 25.82 12.77
C PRO A 50 -2.35 27.25 12.78
N GLU A 51 -3.06 28.21 12.21
CA GLU A 51 -2.72 29.63 12.18
C GLU A 51 -2.68 30.26 13.57
N LEU A 52 -3.43 29.71 14.54
CA LEU A 52 -3.48 30.24 15.90
C LEU A 52 -2.17 30.00 16.68
N TYR A 53 -1.31 29.08 16.24
CA TYR A 53 -0.10 28.68 16.96
C TYR A 53 1.12 29.59 16.73
N GLY A 54 1.01 30.60 15.86
CA GLY A 54 2.06 31.62 15.64
C GLY A 54 3.46 31.02 15.48
N LYS A 55 4.35 31.31 16.45
CA LYS A 55 5.75 30.84 16.50
C LYS A 55 5.93 29.31 16.60
N HIS A 56 4.86 28.59 16.95
CA HIS A 56 4.85 27.13 17.11
C HIS A 56 4.14 26.40 15.99
N ARG A 57 3.85 27.07 14.86
CA ARG A 57 3.18 26.44 13.71
C ARG A 57 3.87 25.15 13.23
N GLN A 58 5.18 25.07 13.40
CA GLN A 58 5.98 23.88 13.09
C GLN A 58 5.71 22.67 14.01
N ASN A 59 5.04 22.86 15.13
CA ASN A 59 4.63 21.80 16.05
C ASN A 59 3.21 21.32 15.76
N VAL A 60 2.54 21.85 14.72
CA VAL A 60 1.14 21.56 14.42
C VAL A 60 1.02 20.72 13.15
N ILE A 61 0.26 19.63 13.23
CA ILE A 61 -0.26 18.89 12.09
C ILE A 61 -1.68 19.40 11.85
N PRO A 62 -1.92 20.18 10.79
CA PRO A 62 -3.24 20.69 10.47
C PRO A 62 -4.17 19.57 9.99
N VAL A 63 -5.42 19.62 10.45
CA VAL A 63 -6.53 18.77 10.00
C VAL A 63 -7.70 19.65 9.54
N SER A 64 -8.66 19.09 8.80
CA SER A 64 -9.81 19.88 8.30
C SER A 64 -10.88 20.13 9.36
N SER A 65 -11.06 19.17 10.28
CA SER A 65 -12.00 19.27 11.38
C SER A 65 -11.61 18.33 12.52
N LEU A 66 -11.72 18.78 13.76
CA LEU A 66 -11.63 17.87 14.92
C LEU A 66 -12.93 17.09 15.18
N HIS A 67 -13.98 17.34 14.40
CA HIS A 67 -15.34 16.80 14.59
C HIS A 67 -15.67 15.72 13.55
N GLY A 68 -15.02 14.56 13.66
CA GLY A 68 -15.56 13.29 13.17
C GLY A 68 -15.71 13.11 11.66
N ASP A 69 -14.97 13.83 10.81
CA ASP A 69 -14.87 13.49 9.37
C ASP A 69 -14.11 12.15 9.24
N PRO A 70 -14.63 11.16 8.48
CA PRO A 70 -13.92 9.90 8.22
C PRO A 70 -12.50 10.09 7.66
N ARG A 71 -12.25 11.14 6.89
CA ARG A 71 -10.91 11.49 6.36
C ARG A 71 -9.96 11.98 7.46
N ASP A 72 -10.49 12.62 8.49
CA ASP A 72 -9.72 13.06 9.65
C ASP A 72 -9.38 11.85 10.56
N VAL A 73 -10.27 10.86 10.71
CA VAL A 73 -9.95 9.60 11.41
C VAL A 73 -8.85 8.83 10.69
N GLU A 74 -8.91 8.71 9.37
CA GLU A 74 -7.85 8.07 8.57
C GLU A 74 -6.52 8.84 8.68
N THR A 75 -6.57 10.16 8.69
CA THR A 75 -5.39 11.02 8.91
C THR A 75 -4.78 10.76 10.29
N LEU A 76 -5.60 10.73 11.34
CA LEU A 76 -5.16 10.45 12.71
C LEU A 76 -4.52 9.05 12.83
N LEU A 77 -5.08 8.05 12.15
CA LEU A 77 -4.52 6.70 12.12
C LEU A 77 -3.18 6.63 11.37
N LYS A 78 -3.06 7.31 10.22
CA LYS A 78 -1.78 7.40 9.48
C LYS A 78 -0.70 8.12 10.29
N VAL A 79 -1.08 9.17 11.01
CA VAL A 79 -0.20 9.88 11.94
C VAL A 79 0.27 8.94 13.06
N GLN A 80 -0.64 8.16 13.64
CA GLN A 80 -0.33 7.19 14.69
C GLN A 80 0.64 6.10 14.18
N SER A 81 0.33 5.47 13.04
CA SER A 81 1.20 4.43 12.46
C SER A 81 2.59 4.96 12.11
N PHE A 82 2.69 6.21 11.63
CA PHE A 82 3.98 6.86 11.38
C PHE A 82 4.81 7.02 12.66
N PHE A 83 4.19 7.46 13.76
CA PHE A 83 4.87 7.60 15.06
C PHE A 83 5.24 6.25 15.69
N GLU A 84 4.44 5.20 15.46
CA GLU A 84 4.74 3.84 15.94
C GLU A 84 5.91 3.19 15.17
N LEU A 85 6.06 3.50 13.88
CA LEU A 85 7.14 2.98 13.02
C LEU A 85 8.50 3.67 13.22
N GLU A 86 8.54 4.97 13.56
CA GLU A 86 9.79 5.75 13.70
C GLU A 86 10.14 6.04 15.18
N ARG A 87 10.38 5.00 15.99
CA ARG A 87 10.77 5.12 17.42
C ARG A 87 12.19 5.67 17.70
N SER A 88 12.95 6.13 16.70
CA SER A 88 14.41 6.39 16.85
C SER A 88 14.87 7.86 16.85
N PHE A 89 13.99 8.86 16.88
CA PHE A 89 14.38 10.25 16.59
C PHE A 89 14.42 11.23 17.78
N LYS A 90 15.25 12.27 17.62
CA LYS A 90 15.57 13.28 18.64
C LYS A 90 14.77 14.59 18.57
N ASP A 91 14.12 14.94 17.44
CA ASP A 91 13.33 16.20 17.28
C ASP A 91 12.04 16.00 16.44
N MET A 92 10.89 16.18 17.06
CA MET A 92 9.56 16.03 16.47
C MET A 92 9.11 17.17 15.55
N ARG A 93 9.76 18.35 15.59
CA ARG A 93 9.42 19.49 14.70
C ARG A 93 9.86 19.28 13.25
N TYR A 94 10.88 18.46 13.05
CA TYR A 94 11.28 18.02 11.71
C TYR A 94 10.26 17.02 11.15
N GLN A 95 9.75 16.15 12.01
CA GLN A 95 8.80 15.10 11.64
C GLN A 95 7.42 15.63 11.31
N SER A 96 6.90 16.60 12.07
CA SER A 96 5.63 17.27 11.76
C SER A 96 5.59 17.84 10.33
N ARG A 97 6.71 18.35 9.81
CA ARG A 97 6.82 18.84 8.42
C ARG A 97 6.81 17.70 7.39
N LYS A 98 7.45 16.57 7.69
CA LYS A 98 7.49 15.38 6.81
C LYS A 98 6.11 14.72 6.78
N VAL A 99 5.49 14.55 7.95
CA VAL A 99 4.12 14.07 8.13
C VAL A 99 3.14 15.04 7.47
N TRP A 100 3.27 16.35 7.66
CA TRP A 100 2.42 17.32 6.97
C TRP A 100 2.56 17.23 5.45
N ARG A 101 3.79 17.10 4.91
CA ARG A 101 3.98 16.90 3.47
C ARG A 101 3.32 15.62 2.97
N TYR A 102 3.44 14.53 3.72
CA TYR A 102 2.81 13.25 3.43
C TYR A 102 1.27 13.34 3.46
N LEU A 103 0.70 13.88 4.54
CA LEU A 103 -0.74 14.08 4.68
C LEU A 103 -1.30 15.08 3.67
N ASN A 104 -0.58 16.16 3.38
CA ASN A 104 -0.99 17.16 2.40
C ASN A 104 -0.99 16.58 0.97
N SER A 105 -0.06 15.64 0.68
CA SER A 105 -0.09 14.87 -0.57
C SER A 105 -1.28 13.91 -0.67
N LEU A 106 -1.76 13.40 0.47
CA LEU A 106 -2.90 12.47 0.56
C LEU A 106 -4.26 13.18 0.57
N LEU A 107 -4.36 14.37 1.18
CA LEU A 107 -5.64 15.06 1.45
C LEU A 107 -6.00 16.15 0.43
N PHE A 108 -5.01 16.83 -0.17
CA PHE A 108 -5.24 18.04 -0.97
C PHE A 108 -4.77 17.93 -2.43
N SER A 109 -4.20 16.80 -2.83
CA SER A 109 -4.10 16.46 -4.25
C SER A 109 -5.38 15.73 -4.67
N PRO A 110 -5.95 15.96 -5.87
CA PRO A 110 -6.97 15.03 -6.39
C PRO A 110 -6.39 13.62 -6.28
N PRO A 111 -7.18 12.60 -5.88
CA PRO A 111 -6.64 11.26 -5.66
C PRO A 111 -5.90 10.84 -6.92
N ARG A 112 -4.57 10.94 -6.87
CA ARG A 112 -3.74 10.58 -8.00
C ARG A 112 -3.87 9.08 -8.06
N CYS A 113 -4.47 8.61 -9.16
CA CYS A 113 -4.45 7.20 -9.46
C CYS A 113 -2.99 6.72 -9.36
N LEU A 114 -2.79 5.56 -8.75
CA LEU A 114 -1.46 5.00 -8.53
C LEU A 114 -0.69 4.85 -9.84
N LEU A 115 -1.42 4.66 -10.94
CA LEU A 115 -0.90 4.56 -12.30
C LEU A 115 -1.50 5.66 -13.20
N PRO A 116 -0.81 6.03 -14.30
CA PRO A 116 -1.41 6.85 -15.35
C PRO A 116 -2.71 6.22 -15.84
N LEU A 117 -3.74 7.03 -16.12
CA LEU A 117 -5.03 6.51 -16.58
C LEU A 117 -4.87 5.70 -17.87
N SER A 118 -5.53 4.56 -17.95
CA SER A 118 -5.56 3.68 -19.12
C SER A 118 -6.93 3.03 -19.26
N ASP A 119 -7.37 2.91 -20.51
CA ASP A 119 -8.59 2.19 -20.90
C ASP A 119 -8.30 0.77 -21.42
N GLN A 120 -7.04 0.31 -21.38
CA GLN A 120 -6.69 -1.05 -21.77
C GLN A 120 -7.29 -2.08 -20.80
N LYS A 121 -7.44 -3.34 -21.24
CA LYS A 121 -7.70 -4.44 -20.30
C LYS A 121 -6.49 -4.58 -19.37
N THR A 122 -6.71 -4.77 -18.08
CA THR A 122 -5.60 -4.88 -17.11
C THR A 122 -5.65 -6.20 -16.37
N LEU A 123 -4.51 -6.89 -16.35
CA LEU A 123 -4.29 -8.10 -15.56
C LEU A 123 -3.40 -7.72 -14.40
N PHE A 124 -3.97 -7.72 -13.20
CA PHE A 124 -3.24 -7.59 -11.95
C PHE A 124 -2.78 -8.98 -11.50
N LEU A 125 -1.48 -9.12 -11.21
CA LEU A 125 -0.90 -10.37 -10.73
C LEU A 125 -0.26 -10.16 -9.36
N ASP A 126 -0.55 -11.04 -8.41
CA ASP A 126 0.30 -11.14 -7.22
C ASP A 126 1.66 -11.77 -7.54
N LEU A 127 2.58 -11.76 -6.58
CA LEU A 127 3.91 -12.32 -6.69
C LEU A 127 4.06 -13.59 -5.84
N ASP A 128 4.27 -13.44 -4.54
CA ASP A 128 4.47 -14.55 -3.59
C ASP A 128 3.26 -15.48 -3.54
N HIS A 129 3.51 -16.79 -3.52
CA HIS A 129 2.51 -17.87 -3.58
C HIS A 129 1.59 -17.86 -4.82
N THR A 130 1.75 -16.91 -5.74
CA THR A 130 0.99 -16.85 -6.98
C THR A 130 1.87 -17.15 -8.20
N LEU A 131 2.92 -16.36 -8.44
CA LEU A 131 3.88 -16.55 -9.53
C LEU A 131 5.18 -17.22 -9.07
N ILE A 132 5.54 -17.07 -7.81
CA ILE A 132 6.77 -17.59 -7.22
C ILE A 132 6.54 -18.13 -5.81
N VAL A 133 7.49 -18.89 -5.29
CA VAL A 133 7.64 -19.11 -3.85
C VAL A 133 9.06 -18.73 -3.44
N SER A 134 9.22 -18.18 -2.24
CA SER A 134 10.53 -17.91 -1.64
C SER A 134 10.75 -18.83 -0.45
N LEU A 135 11.90 -19.48 -0.41
CA LEU A 135 12.30 -20.41 0.65
C LEU A 135 13.55 -19.90 1.36
N GLU A 136 13.65 -20.13 2.66
CA GLU A 136 14.85 -19.83 3.45
C GLU A 136 15.95 -20.89 3.25
N GLU A 137 15.54 -22.12 2.94
CA GLU A 137 16.44 -23.24 2.67
C GLU A 137 16.49 -23.55 1.17
N PRO A 138 17.63 -24.09 0.66
CA PRO A 138 17.73 -24.52 -0.72
C PRO A 138 16.67 -25.59 -1.02
N PRO A 139 16.01 -25.54 -2.20
CA PRO A 139 15.12 -26.61 -2.58
C PRO A 139 15.85 -27.95 -2.68
N THR A 140 15.18 -29.01 -2.24
CA THR A 140 15.65 -30.39 -2.40
C THR A 140 15.45 -30.90 -3.84
N GLU A 141 14.44 -30.37 -4.52
CA GLU A 141 14.09 -30.73 -5.89
C GLU A 141 14.95 -30.00 -6.92
N LYS A 142 15.07 -30.61 -8.11
CA LYS A 142 15.81 -30.02 -9.24
C LYS A 142 14.84 -29.27 -10.15
N PHE A 143 15.00 -27.96 -10.19
CA PHE A 143 14.29 -27.09 -11.15
C PHE A 143 15.10 -26.92 -12.44
N ALA A 144 14.42 -26.64 -13.55
CA ALA A 144 15.09 -26.34 -14.80
C ALA A 144 15.94 -25.06 -14.67
N ALA A 145 16.95 -24.94 -15.54
CA ALA A 145 17.78 -23.75 -15.58
C ALA A 145 16.90 -22.52 -15.90
N GLY A 146 16.93 -21.50 -15.02
CA GLY A 146 16.10 -20.29 -15.17
C GLY A 146 14.74 -20.33 -14.45
N ASP A 147 14.42 -21.43 -13.76
CA ASP A 147 13.21 -21.56 -12.93
C ASP A 147 13.49 -21.35 -11.43
N GLN A 148 14.74 -21.08 -11.07
CA GLN A 148 15.13 -20.68 -9.72
C GLN A 148 16.25 -19.65 -9.71
N ILE A 149 16.27 -18.81 -8.68
CA ILE A 149 17.38 -17.91 -8.36
C ILE A 149 17.68 -17.92 -6.86
N MET A 150 18.90 -17.52 -6.52
CA MET A 150 19.28 -17.20 -5.16
C MET A 150 19.32 -15.66 -5.02
N LEU A 151 18.46 -15.13 -4.15
CA LEU A 151 18.34 -13.70 -3.88
C LEU A 151 18.94 -13.39 -2.51
N ARG A 152 19.90 -12.47 -2.45
CA ARG A 152 20.34 -11.89 -1.18
C ARG A 152 19.42 -10.74 -0.81
N PHE A 153 18.66 -10.90 0.26
CA PHE A 153 17.76 -9.87 0.76
C PHE A 153 18.16 -9.51 2.19
N MET A 154 18.59 -8.26 2.38
CA MET A 154 19.21 -7.81 3.63
C MET A 154 20.40 -8.71 4.01
N GLU A 155 20.35 -9.36 5.18
CA GLU A 155 21.37 -10.28 5.69
C GLU A 155 21.03 -11.76 5.43
N GLU A 156 19.90 -12.03 4.79
CA GLU A 156 19.38 -13.37 4.54
C GLU A 156 19.54 -13.78 3.06
N THR A 157 19.55 -15.09 2.83
CA THR A 157 19.55 -15.68 1.49
C THR A 157 18.22 -16.36 1.27
N LEU A 158 17.51 -15.96 0.21
CA LEU A 158 16.25 -16.55 -0.21
C LEU A 158 16.46 -17.34 -1.50
N TYR A 159 15.86 -18.51 -1.57
CA TYR A 159 15.77 -19.33 -2.78
C TYR A 159 14.40 -19.11 -3.40
N VAL A 160 14.36 -18.43 -4.53
CA VAL A 160 13.11 -18.09 -5.21
C VAL A 160 12.89 -19.06 -6.35
N ILE A 161 11.71 -19.69 -6.38
CA ILE A 161 11.31 -20.68 -7.37
C ILE A 161 10.14 -20.11 -8.18
N LYS A 162 10.24 -20.19 -9.51
CA LYS A 162 9.19 -19.77 -10.44
C LYS A 162 8.12 -20.84 -10.52
N ARG A 163 6.85 -20.45 -10.43
CA ARG A 163 5.74 -21.36 -10.65
C ARG A 163 5.69 -21.81 -12.12
N PRO A 164 5.46 -23.11 -12.40
CA PRO A 164 5.22 -23.55 -13.77
C PRO A 164 4.08 -22.75 -14.40
N GLY A 165 4.24 -22.36 -15.67
CA GLY A 165 3.22 -21.62 -16.41
C GLY A 165 3.31 -20.10 -16.38
N VAL A 166 4.21 -19.49 -15.58
CA VAL A 166 4.35 -18.01 -15.50
C VAL A 166 4.61 -17.39 -16.88
N GLU A 167 5.55 -17.94 -17.66
CA GLU A 167 5.89 -17.37 -18.96
C GLU A 167 4.71 -17.51 -19.95
N GLN A 168 4.03 -18.64 -19.94
CA GLN A 168 2.85 -18.90 -20.77
C GLN A 168 1.72 -17.93 -20.41
N LEU A 169 1.48 -17.70 -19.11
CA LEU A 169 0.48 -16.74 -18.62
C LEU A 169 0.78 -15.33 -19.12
N LEU A 170 2.02 -14.86 -18.95
CA LEU A 170 2.44 -13.52 -19.39
C LEU A 170 2.30 -13.35 -20.91
N ARG A 171 2.76 -14.34 -21.69
CA ARG A 171 2.64 -14.33 -23.16
C ARG A 171 1.18 -14.33 -23.61
N SER A 172 0.33 -15.16 -23.01
CA SER A 172 -1.10 -15.22 -23.35
C SER A 172 -1.85 -13.94 -22.97
N ALA A 173 -1.49 -13.31 -21.85
CA ALA A 173 -2.04 -12.00 -21.45
C ALA A 173 -1.68 -10.91 -22.47
N ILE A 174 -0.41 -10.81 -22.88
CA ILE A 174 0.01 -9.85 -23.93
C ILE A 174 -0.68 -10.15 -25.27
N ALA A 175 -0.74 -11.42 -25.69
CA ALA A 175 -1.43 -11.82 -26.91
C ALA A 175 -2.93 -11.47 -26.88
N SER A 176 -3.52 -11.41 -25.69
CA SER A 176 -4.92 -11.04 -25.44
C SER A 176 -5.10 -9.55 -25.13
N ASN A 177 -4.07 -8.74 -25.39
CA ASN A 177 -4.06 -7.28 -25.27
C ASN A 177 -4.28 -6.76 -23.84
N TYR A 178 -3.80 -7.51 -22.84
CA TYR A 178 -3.75 -7.03 -21.46
C TYR A 178 -2.50 -6.18 -21.23
N GLU A 179 -2.68 -5.10 -20.49
CA GLU A 179 -1.62 -4.48 -19.70
C GLU A 179 -1.41 -5.33 -18.45
N ILE A 180 -0.16 -5.68 -18.13
CA ILE A 180 0.17 -6.51 -16.98
C ILE A 180 0.73 -5.63 -15.85
N VAL A 181 0.12 -5.73 -14.67
CA VAL A 181 0.52 -4.99 -13.47
C VAL A 181 0.81 -5.98 -12.36
N ILE A 182 2.05 -6.00 -11.85
CA ILE A 182 2.32 -6.71 -10.60
C ILE A 182 1.75 -5.88 -9.45
N PHE A 183 0.88 -6.46 -8.62
CA PHE A 183 0.37 -5.82 -7.40
C PHE A 183 0.61 -6.74 -6.20
N THR A 184 1.75 -6.53 -5.54
CA THR A 184 2.23 -7.39 -4.46
C THR A 184 2.16 -6.70 -3.10
N ALA A 185 1.89 -7.49 -2.06
CA ALA A 185 2.08 -7.07 -0.67
C ALA A 185 3.57 -7.11 -0.24
N GLY A 186 4.49 -7.52 -1.11
CA GLY A 186 5.94 -7.50 -0.89
C GLY A 186 6.53 -6.09 -0.97
N THR A 187 7.68 -5.87 -0.31
CA THR A 187 8.38 -4.58 -0.41
C THR A 187 9.07 -4.45 -1.76
N LYS A 188 9.25 -3.21 -2.23
CA LYS A 188 9.98 -2.93 -3.48
C LYS A 188 11.39 -3.51 -3.50
N LEU A 189 12.09 -3.47 -2.35
CA LEU A 189 13.46 -3.98 -2.22
C LEU A 189 13.54 -5.49 -2.49
N TYR A 190 12.55 -6.24 -2.02
CA TYR A 190 12.44 -7.68 -2.24
C TYR A 190 11.91 -8.01 -3.64
N ALA A 191 10.79 -7.40 -4.03
CA ALA A 191 10.05 -7.80 -5.22
C ALA A 191 10.68 -7.34 -6.53
N SER A 192 11.37 -6.18 -6.56
CA SER A 192 11.92 -5.66 -7.83
C SER A 192 12.93 -6.62 -8.48
N PRO A 193 13.93 -7.16 -7.75
CA PRO A 193 14.85 -8.14 -8.33
C PRO A 193 14.17 -9.42 -8.82
N VAL A 194 13.15 -9.90 -8.11
CA VAL A 194 12.38 -11.09 -8.53
C VAL A 194 11.62 -10.81 -9.82
N ILE A 195 10.95 -9.66 -9.92
CA ILE A 195 10.21 -9.26 -11.13
C ILE A 195 11.18 -9.04 -12.30
N ASP A 196 12.35 -8.45 -12.07
CA ASP A 196 13.39 -8.29 -13.10
C ASP A 196 13.93 -9.64 -13.59
N TRP A 197 13.96 -10.65 -12.73
CA TRP A 197 14.31 -12.01 -13.14
C TRP A 197 13.20 -12.69 -13.95
N LEU A 198 11.93 -12.48 -13.60
CA LEU A 198 10.78 -13.04 -14.33
C LEU A 198 10.60 -12.40 -15.72
N ASP A 199 10.91 -11.10 -15.87
CA ASP A 199 10.79 -10.35 -17.12
C ASP A 199 12.08 -9.54 -17.40
N PRO A 200 13.19 -10.21 -17.75
CA PRO A 200 14.51 -9.58 -17.88
C PRO A 200 14.59 -8.57 -19.03
N ASN A 201 13.81 -8.78 -20.08
CA ASN A 201 13.76 -7.90 -21.25
C ASN A 201 12.71 -6.79 -21.10
N ARG A 202 11.89 -6.83 -20.04
CA ARG A 202 10.77 -5.89 -19.81
C ARG A 202 9.76 -5.88 -20.95
N GLU A 203 9.45 -7.08 -21.45
CA GLU A 203 8.55 -7.29 -22.58
C GLU A 203 7.08 -7.45 -22.14
N PHE A 204 6.84 -7.86 -20.89
CA PHE A 204 5.52 -8.25 -20.42
C PHE A 204 4.94 -7.27 -19.39
N ILE A 205 5.72 -6.90 -18.37
CA ILE A 205 5.21 -6.23 -17.17
C ILE A 205 5.26 -4.71 -17.34
N SER A 206 4.09 -4.08 -17.40
CA SER A 206 3.95 -2.64 -17.64
C SER A 206 4.16 -1.81 -16.37
N HIS A 207 3.61 -2.26 -15.24
CA HIS A 207 3.68 -1.54 -13.97
C HIS A 207 3.91 -2.47 -12.77
N ARG A 208 4.43 -1.90 -11.68
CA ARG A 208 4.72 -2.60 -10.43
C ARG A 208 4.21 -1.77 -9.25
N LEU A 209 3.25 -2.32 -8.52
CA LEU A 209 2.67 -1.80 -7.29
C LEU A 209 3.13 -2.71 -6.14
N TYR A 210 3.78 -2.13 -5.13
CA TYR A 210 4.36 -2.85 -4.00
C TYR A 210 3.55 -2.58 -2.73
N ARG A 211 4.06 -3.03 -1.58
CA ARG A 211 3.44 -2.79 -0.25
C ARG A 211 3.10 -1.33 0.03
N ASP A 212 3.88 -0.37 -0.47
CA ASP A 212 3.62 1.07 -0.31
C ASP A 212 2.40 1.58 -1.09
N ALA A 213 1.91 0.79 -2.04
CA ALA A 213 0.66 1.02 -2.77
C ALA A 213 -0.56 0.33 -2.13
N CYS A 214 -0.37 -0.57 -1.16
CA CYS A 214 -1.48 -1.13 -0.39
C CYS A 214 -2.12 -0.06 0.52
N THR A 215 -3.41 -0.22 0.77
CA THR A 215 -4.05 0.39 1.94
C THR A 215 -3.79 -0.48 3.16
N ILE A 216 -3.10 0.05 4.17
CA ILE A 216 -2.86 -0.68 5.41
C ILE A 216 -4.02 -0.42 6.37
N THR A 217 -4.70 -1.48 6.80
CA THR A 217 -5.79 -1.38 7.78
C THR A 217 -5.26 -1.13 9.18
N ILE A 218 -6.16 -0.76 10.10
CA ILE A 218 -5.83 -0.52 11.52
C ILE A 218 -5.21 -1.77 12.17
N ASP A 219 -5.68 -2.96 11.78
CA ASP A 219 -5.13 -4.25 12.23
C ASP A 219 -3.89 -4.70 11.43
N GLY A 220 -3.30 -3.82 10.63
CA GLY A 220 -2.03 -4.05 9.94
C GLY A 220 -2.10 -4.90 8.67
N LYS A 221 -3.30 -5.18 8.15
CA LYS A 221 -3.47 -5.98 6.92
C LYS A 221 -3.25 -5.12 5.67
N CYS A 222 -2.60 -5.70 4.67
CA CYS A 222 -2.48 -5.11 3.32
C CYS A 222 -3.80 -5.33 2.58
N LEU A 223 -4.46 -4.25 2.18
CA LEU A 223 -5.55 -4.30 1.20
C LEU A 223 -5.06 -3.75 -0.13
N LYS A 224 -5.36 -4.48 -1.20
CA LYS A 224 -5.05 -4.12 -2.59
C LYS A 224 -6.30 -3.50 -3.22
N ASP A 225 -6.47 -2.19 -3.04
CA ASP A 225 -7.65 -1.47 -3.54
C ASP A 225 -7.50 -1.12 -5.03
N LEU A 226 -8.26 -1.80 -5.89
CA LEU A 226 -8.26 -1.53 -7.33
C LEU A 226 -8.83 -0.15 -7.69
N SER A 227 -9.67 0.45 -6.84
CA SER A 227 -10.35 1.71 -7.15
C SER A 227 -9.40 2.92 -7.25
N VAL A 228 -8.24 2.82 -6.62
CA VAL A 228 -7.21 3.87 -6.65
C VAL A 228 -6.15 3.63 -7.72
N THR A 229 -6.23 2.54 -8.49
CA THR A 229 -5.21 2.22 -9.51
C THR A 229 -5.33 3.06 -10.78
N GLY A 230 -6.50 3.66 -11.02
CA GLY A 230 -6.82 4.33 -12.29
C GLY A 230 -7.13 3.36 -13.43
N ARG A 231 -7.61 2.16 -13.10
CA ARG A 231 -8.13 1.16 -14.05
C ARG A 231 -9.61 0.95 -13.85
N ARG A 232 -10.27 0.62 -14.96
CA ARG A 232 -11.69 0.31 -14.98
C ARG A 232 -11.93 -1.10 -14.45
N LEU A 233 -12.77 -1.22 -13.41
CA LEU A 233 -13.07 -2.51 -12.79
C LEU A 233 -13.78 -3.48 -13.75
N ASP A 234 -14.60 -2.99 -14.69
CA ASP A 234 -15.23 -3.84 -15.72
C ASP A 234 -14.24 -4.40 -16.75
N ARG A 235 -12.99 -3.92 -16.73
CA ARG A 235 -11.90 -4.33 -17.63
C ARG A 235 -10.65 -4.81 -16.89
N SER A 236 -10.78 -5.07 -15.60
CA SER A 236 -9.68 -5.53 -14.75
C SER A 236 -9.91 -6.96 -14.30
N VAL A 237 -8.86 -7.77 -14.32
CA VAL A 237 -8.84 -9.14 -13.78
C VAL A 237 -7.65 -9.25 -12.85
N VAL A 238 -7.81 -10.01 -11.77
CA VAL A 238 -6.78 -10.27 -10.78
C VAL A 238 -6.53 -11.77 -10.73
N ILE A 239 -5.27 -12.17 -10.63
CA ILE A 239 -4.87 -13.53 -10.24
C ILE A 239 -4.05 -13.41 -8.96
N ASP A 240 -4.55 -14.03 -7.88
CA ASP A 240 -4.00 -13.90 -6.53
C ASP A 240 -4.47 -15.09 -5.67
N ASP A 241 -3.59 -15.61 -4.82
CA ASP A 241 -3.90 -16.72 -3.92
C ASP A 241 -4.75 -16.32 -2.70
N SER A 242 -4.85 -15.01 -2.45
CA SER A 242 -5.51 -14.43 -1.28
C SER A 242 -6.60 -13.43 -1.68
N PRO A 243 -7.74 -13.87 -2.28
CA PRO A 243 -8.82 -12.97 -2.74
C PRO A 243 -9.36 -12.01 -1.68
N THR A 244 -9.21 -12.36 -0.39
CA THR A 244 -9.67 -11.52 0.72
C THR A 244 -9.00 -10.14 0.77
N VAL A 245 -7.76 -10.00 0.27
CA VAL A 245 -7.01 -8.74 0.30
C VAL A 245 -7.56 -7.67 -0.67
N TYR A 246 -8.44 -8.06 -1.60
CA TYR A 246 -9.09 -7.13 -2.54
C TYR A 246 -10.38 -6.53 -1.98
N GLY A 247 -10.77 -6.89 -0.76
CA GLY A 247 -11.89 -6.27 -0.05
C GLY A 247 -13.20 -6.32 -0.85
N LYS A 248 -13.58 -5.18 -1.45
CA LYS A 248 -14.83 -5.01 -2.21
C LYS A 248 -14.74 -5.42 -3.68
N HIS A 249 -13.55 -5.74 -4.19
CA HIS A 249 -13.32 -6.04 -5.62
C HIS A 249 -13.08 -7.53 -5.86
N ARG A 250 -13.70 -8.41 -5.06
CA ARG A 250 -13.48 -9.86 -5.15
C ARG A 250 -14.02 -10.45 -6.44
N GLU A 251 -15.02 -9.81 -7.04
CA GLU A 251 -15.57 -10.19 -8.33
C GLU A 251 -14.60 -9.99 -9.50
N ASN A 252 -13.46 -9.33 -9.28
CA ASN A 252 -12.38 -9.21 -10.24
C ASN A 252 -11.34 -10.33 -10.10
N VAL A 253 -11.40 -11.16 -9.05
CA VAL A 253 -10.34 -12.10 -8.69
C VAL A 253 -10.64 -13.50 -9.19
N ILE A 254 -9.75 -14.04 -10.02
CA ILE A 254 -9.61 -15.47 -10.26
C ILE A 254 -8.73 -16.02 -9.14
N PRO A 255 -9.30 -16.73 -8.15
CA PRO A 255 -8.52 -17.31 -7.06
C PRO A 255 -7.62 -18.41 -7.60
N VAL A 256 -6.40 -18.48 -7.08
CA VAL A 256 -5.48 -19.60 -7.33
C VAL A 256 -5.09 -20.29 -6.03
N SER A 257 -4.76 -21.56 -6.12
CA SER A 257 -4.15 -22.28 -5.00
C SER A 257 -2.77 -21.69 -4.70
N PRO A 258 -2.41 -21.47 -3.42
CA PRO A 258 -1.07 -21.02 -3.04
C PRO A 258 0.00 -21.97 -3.56
N PHE A 259 1.05 -21.40 -4.17
CA PHE A 259 2.19 -22.14 -4.68
C PHE A 259 3.21 -22.42 -3.57
N HIS A 260 3.64 -23.67 -3.51
CA HIS A 260 4.57 -24.17 -2.49
C HIS A 260 5.85 -24.77 -3.08
N GLY A 261 6.10 -24.59 -4.39
CA GLY A 261 7.33 -25.07 -5.03
C GLY A 261 7.20 -26.42 -5.74
N ASP A 262 5.98 -26.95 -5.94
CA ASP A 262 5.78 -28.20 -6.68
C ASP A 262 6.05 -28.00 -8.19
N PRO A 263 7.05 -28.68 -8.79
CA PRO A 263 7.31 -28.56 -10.23
C PRO A 263 6.19 -29.16 -11.11
N GLY A 264 5.30 -29.98 -10.53
CA GLY A 264 4.12 -30.52 -11.19
C GLY A 264 2.88 -29.62 -11.17
N ASP A 265 2.97 -28.42 -10.57
CA ASP A 265 1.86 -27.47 -10.52
C ASP A 265 1.40 -27.07 -11.93
N VAL A 266 0.09 -27.06 -12.16
CA VAL A 266 -0.53 -26.70 -13.45
C VAL A 266 -1.54 -25.55 -13.33
N GLU A 267 -1.61 -24.90 -12.18
CA GLU A 267 -2.67 -23.93 -11.86
C GLU A 267 -2.67 -22.76 -12.85
N LEU A 268 -1.50 -22.17 -13.13
CA LEU A 268 -1.40 -21.06 -14.09
C LEU A 268 -1.65 -21.50 -15.53
N LEU A 269 -1.39 -22.77 -15.86
CA LEU A 269 -1.69 -23.32 -17.19
C LEU A 269 -3.20 -23.49 -17.40
N ASN A 270 -3.93 -23.87 -16.34
CA ASN A 270 -5.40 -23.95 -16.39
C ASN A 270 -6.03 -22.58 -16.67
N ILE A 271 -5.44 -21.50 -16.12
CA ILE A 271 -5.91 -20.13 -16.33
C ILE A 271 -5.79 -19.67 -17.79
N LEU A 272 -4.90 -20.26 -18.59
CA LEU A 272 -4.72 -19.81 -19.99
C LEU A 272 -6.01 -19.86 -20.80
N TRP A 273 -6.93 -20.78 -20.49
CA TRP A 273 -8.23 -20.87 -21.15
C TRP A 273 -9.14 -19.66 -20.87
N PHE A 274 -8.95 -18.97 -19.75
CA PHE A 274 -9.70 -17.76 -19.39
C PHE A 274 -9.60 -16.69 -20.48
N PHE A 275 -8.43 -16.53 -21.12
CA PHE A 275 -8.22 -15.50 -22.14
C PHE A 275 -9.08 -15.70 -23.40
N GLU A 276 -9.43 -16.95 -23.73
CA GLU A 276 -10.39 -17.23 -24.80
C GLU A 276 -11.83 -17.14 -24.30
N PHE A 277 -12.09 -17.63 -23.08
CA PHE A 277 -13.40 -17.63 -22.46
C PHE A 277 -13.96 -16.21 -22.27
N GLU A 278 -13.14 -15.28 -21.79
CA GLU A 278 -13.53 -13.91 -21.45
C GLU A 278 -14.03 -13.09 -22.64
N LYS A 279 -13.64 -13.45 -23.87
CA LYS A 279 -14.02 -12.74 -25.11
C LYS A 279 -15.53 -12.68 -25.33
N GLN A 280 -16.30 -13.55 -24.67
CA GLN A 280 -17.75 -13.59 -24.71
C GLN A 280 -18.41 -12.52 -23.83
N PHE A 281 -17.65 -11.85 -22.96
CA PHE A 281 -18.15 -10.93 -21.96
C PHE A 281 -17.66 -9.50 -22.23
N LYS A 282 -18.56 -8.52 -22.08
CA LYS A 282 -18.17 -7.09 -22.10
C LYS A 282 -17.59 -6.62 -20.78
N ASP A 283 -18.06 -7.20 -19.68
CA ASP A 283 -17.62 -6.92 -18.31
C ASP A 283 -16.85 -8.14 -17.80
N LEU A 284 -15.56 -7.98 -17.56
CA LEU A 284 -14.68 -9.08 -17.16
C LEU A 284 -15.03 -9.65 -15.78
N ARG A 285 -15.73 -8.90 -14.93
CA ARG A 285 -16.24 -9.42 -13.65
C ARG A 285 -17.27 -10.53 -13.86
N LEU A 286 -18.04 -10.45 -14.95
CA LEU A 286 -18.94 -11.53 -15.35
C LEU A 286 -18.16 -12.73 -15.89
N ALA A 287 -17.07 -12.51 -16.63
CA ALA A 287 -16.20 -13.62 -17.06
C ALA A 287 -15.61 -14.34 -15.84
N VAL A 288 -15.01 -13.60 -14.89
CA VAL A 288 -14.44 -14.16 -13.65
C VAL A 288 -15.48 -14.94 -12.86
N LYS A 289 -16.72 -14.44 -12.74
CA LYS A 289 -17.80 -15.12 -12.01
C LYS A 289 -18.24 -16.44 -12.66
N ASN A 290 -18.12 -16.57 -13.98
CA ASN A 290 -18.61 -17.73 -14.74
C ASN A 290 -17.48 -18.68 -15.20
N TYR A 291 -16.23 -18.34 -14.88
CA TYR A 291 -15.05 -19.17 -15.10
C TYR A 291 -14.90 -20.19 -13.96
#